data_AF-A0A7L4Y9Z6-F1
#
_entry.id   AF-A0A7L4Y9Z6-F1
#
_cell.length_a   1.000
_cell.length_b   1.000
_cell.length_c   1.000
_cell.angle_alpha   90.00
_cell.angle_beta   90.00
_cell.angle_gamma   90.00
#
_symmetry.space_group_name_H-M   'P 1'
#
loop_
_entity.id
_entity.type
_entity.pdbx_description
1 polymer ?
#
loop_
_entity_poly.entity_id
_entity_poly.type
_entity_poly.pdbx_seq_one_letter_code
_entity_poly.pdbx_strand_id
1 'polypeptide(L)'
;MRPPKRRISTTSGLTFGSDDKGKEELAKGVAALANHRGGVLVIGMAEAKGVPSRVFDVDLDDYHLRRIRQVIANNTAPPVPYEPIRAPDPDDATHGILLLAVPRSPQAPHAVTATPTKDSKDVLRYPGVREARPNGSRKRWWQPAIELATPRQRLVMSD
;
A
#
# COMPACT_ATOMS: atom_id res chain seq x y z
N MET A 1 8.19 -9.85 25.85
CA MET A 1 7.07 -9.44 24.97
C MET A 1 7.61 -8.51 23.90
N ARG A 2 7.70 -8.91 22.61
CA ARG A 2 8.15 -8.01 21.53
C ARG A 2 7.00 -7.05 21.17
N PRO A 3 7.24 -5.73 21.01
CA PRO A 3 6.19 -4.82 20.59
C PRO A 3 5.65 -5.22 19.21
N PRO A 4 4.35 -5.02 18.92
CA PRO A 4 3.80 -5.29 17.61
C PRO A 4 4.54 -4.44 16.58
N LYS A 5 5.19 -5.07 15.59
CA LYS A 5 5.85 -4.36 14.50
C LYS A 5 4.81 -3.56 13.73
N ARG A 6 4.76 -2.24 13.91
CA ARG A 6 4.03 -1.33 13.02
C ARG A 6 4.65 -1.46 11.63
N ARG A 7 3.82 -1.72 10.62
CA ARG A 7 4.27 -1.91 9.24
C ARG A 7 4.31 -0.55 8.57
N ILE A 8 5.51 -0.06 8.33
CA ILE A 8 5.77 1.17 7.57
C ILE A 8 6.10 0.72 6.14
N SER A 9 5.38 1.25 5.16
CA SER A 9 5.73 1.10 3.75
C SER A 9 6.27 2.44 3.26
N THR A 10 7.38 2.43 2.56
CA THR A 10 8.11 3.63 2.16
C THR A 10 8.23 3.69 0.64
N THR A 11 7.86 4.83 0.03
CA THR A 11 8.01 4.98 -1.43
C THR A 11 8.43 6.39 -1.87
N SER A 12 9.31 6.44 -2.87
CA SER A 12 9.95 7.66 -3.39
C SER A 12 8.91 8.65 -3.93
N GLY A 13 9.10 9.95 -3.66
CA GLY A 13 8.14 11.02 -4.00
C GLY A 13 7.97 11.30 -5.49
N LEU A 14 9.00 11.03 -6.31
CA LEU A 14 9.07 11.49 -7.70
C LEU A 14 8.19 10.73 -8.73
N THR A 15 7.37 9.76 -8.31
CA THR A 15 6.70 8.85 -9.27
C THR A 15 5.26 8.49 -8.93
N PHE A 16 4.58 9.21 -8.04
CA PHE A 16 3.21 8.86 -7.67
C PHE A 16 2.13 9.61 -8.47
N GLY A 17 1.46 8.89 -9.37
CA GLY A 17 0.18 9.29 -9.95
C GLY A 17 0.23 10.07 -11.27
N SER A 18 1.40 10.24 -11.87
CA SER A 18 1.54 10.80 -13.23
C SER A 18 1.47 9.76 -14.32
N ASP A 19 2.21 8.67 -14.18
CA ASP A 19 2.21 7.56 -15.09
C ASP A 19 1.42 6.36 -14.54
N ASP A 20 1.15 5.37 -15.38
CA ASP A 20 0.39 4.19 -14.98
C ASP A 20 1.13 3.35 -13.93
N LYS A 21 2.47 3.38 -13.95
CA LYS A 21 3.31 2.75 -12.93
C LYS A 21 3.09 3.34 -11.54
N GLY A 22 3.10 4.66 -11.44
CA GLY A 22 2.84 5.38 -10.21
C GLY A 22 1.44 5.10 -9.65
N LYS A 23 0.43 5.11 -10.53
CA LYS A 23 -0.95 4.77 -10.15
C LYS A 23 -1.04 3.34 -9.62
N GLU A 24 -0.39 2.40 -10.30
CA GLU A 24 -0.39 0.98 -9.93
C GLU A 24 0.31 0.75 -8.58
N GLU A 25 1.49 1.32 -8.36
CA GLU A 25 2.20 1.18 -7.08
C GLU A 25 1.42 1.83 -5.91
N LEU A 26 0.57 2.83 -6.19
CA LEU A 26 -0.25 3.49 -5.16
C LEU A 26 -1.36 2.61 -4.69
N ALA A 27 -2.13 2.15 -5.68
CA ALA A 27 -3.20 1.21 -5.46
C ALA A 27 -2.67 -0.05 -4.75
N LYS A 28 -1.53 -0.59 -5.17
CA LYS A 28 -0.88 -1.74 -4.51
C LYS A 28 -0.55 -1.44 -3.05
N GLY A 29 0.07 -0.30 -2.77
CA GLY A 29 0.47 0.08 -1.41
C GLY A 29 -0.72 0.17 -0.47
N VAL A 30 -1.74 0.95 -0.84
CA VAL A 30 -2.92 1.16 0.02
C VAL A 30 -3.77 -0.10 0.15
N ALA A 31 -4.02 -0.83 -0.95
CA ALA A 31 -4.79 -2.08 -0.90
C ALA A 31 -4.08 -3.16 -0.08
N ALA A 32 -2.74 -3.27 -0.18
CA ALA A 32 -1.98 -4.21 0.65
C ALA A 32 -2.07 -3.89 2.14
N LEU A 33 -2.06 -2.61 2.53
CA LEU A 33 -2.23 -2.24 3.94
C LEU A 33 -3.66 -2.55 4.41
N ALA A 34 -4.66 -2.15 3.64
CA ALA A 34 -6.07 -2.37 3.94
C ALA A 34 -6.44 -3.86 4.06
N ASN A 35 -5.88 -4.71 3.20
CA ASN A 35 -6.09 -6.17 3.19
C ASN A 35 -5.44 -6.89 4.38
N HIS A 36 -4.56 -6.22 5.14
CA HIS A 36 -3.80 -6.83 6.21
C HIS A 36 -4.14 -6.19 7.57
N ARG A 37 -3.12 -5.76 8.33
CA ARG A 37 -3.32 -5.18 9.67
C ARG A 37 -3.52 -3.66 9.64
N GLY A 38 -3.62 -3.07 8.44
CA GLY A 38 -3.41 -1.64 8.24
C GLY A 38 -1.92 -1.27 8.33
N GLY A 39 -1.67 0.03 8.39
CA GLY A 39 -0.34 0.62 8.59
C GLY A 39 -0.27 2.03 8.02
N VAL A 40 0.96 2.48 7.78
CA VAL A 40 1.23 3.81 7.21
C VAL A 40 2.02 3.64 5.92
N LEU A 41 1.54 4.29 4.86
CA LEU A 41 2.29 4.48 3.62
C LEU A 41 2.93 5.88 3.65
N VAL A 42 4.25 5.92 3.52
CA VAL A 42 5.04 7.17 3.47
C VAL A 42 5.35 7.49 2.01
N ILE A 43 4.89 8.65 1.55
CA ILE A 43 5.14 9.19 0.21
C ILE A 43 6.15 10.33 0.36
N GLY A 44 7.21 10.31 -0.46
CA GLY A 44 8.33 11.24 -0.33
C GLY A 44 9.56 10.61 0.32
N MET A 45 9.71 9.28 0.27
CA MET A 45 10.83 8.62 0.91
C MET A 45 11.28 7.37 0.14
N ALA A 46 12.52 7.31 -0.31
CA ALA A 46 13.07 6.10 -0.89
C ALA A 46 13.28 5.00 0.16
N GLU A 47 13.14 3.77 -0.30
CA GLU A 47 13.51 2.56 0.43
C GLU A 47 14.69 1.89 -0.29
N ALA A 48 15.72 1.50 0.46
CA ALA A 48 16.75 0.58 0.00
C ALA A 48 16.79 -0.64 0.93
N LYS A 49 16.56 -1.84 0.39
CA LYS A 49 16.58 -3.11 1.13
C LYS A 49 15.68 -3.13 2.39
N GLY A 50 14.50 -2.52 2.36
CA GLY A 50 13.61 -2.49 3.54
C GLY A 50 13.88 -1.34 4.50
N VAL A 51 14.84 -0.46 4.19
CA VAL A 51 15.26 0.63 5.07
C VAL A 51 15.02 1.97 4.36
N PRO A 52 14.36 2.94 5.01
CA PRO A 52 14.32 4.33 4.55
C PRO A 52 15.72 4.84 4.24
N SER A 53 15.93 5.36 3.03
CA SER A 53 17.27 5.70 2.54
C SER A 53 17.43 7.16 2.11
N ARG A 54 16.34 7.84 1.73
CA ARG A 54 16.37 9.25 1.30
C ARG A 54 14.98 9.87 1.38
N VAL A 55 14.89 11.14 1.74
CA VAL A 55 13.66 11.94 1.66
C VAL A 55 13.61 12.65 0.30
N PHE A 56 12.42 12.76 -0.27
CA PHE A 56 12.12 13.56 -1.44
C PHE A 56 10.94 14.46 -1.11
N ASP A 57 11.04 15.70 -1.53
CA ASP A 57 9.96 16.66 -1.36
C ASP A 57 8.77 16.28 -2.24
N VAL A 58 7.61 16.32 -1.63
CA VAL A 58 6.30 16.16 -2.26
C VAL A 58 5.54 17.45 -2.05
N ASP A 59 4.94 17.98 -3.11
CA ASP A 59 4.04 19.11 -3.04
C ASP A 59 2.83 18.77 -2.16
N LEU A 60 2.63 19.52 -1.08
CA LEU A 60 1.56 19.31 -0.11
C LEU A 60 0.33 20.18 -0.38
N ASP A 61 0.25 20.76 -1.57
CA ASP A 61 -0.90 21.55 -2.02
C ASP A 61 -2.18 20.70 -2.21
N ASP A 62 -3.32 21.38 -2.26
CA ASP A 62 -4.61 20.69 -2.37
C ASP A 62 -4.82 20.02 -3.74
N TYR A 63 -4.15 20.49 -4.79
CA TYR A 63 -4.22 19.89 -6.12
C TYR A 63 -3.58 18.49 -6.12
N HIS A 64 -2.37 18.37 -5.58
CA HIS A 64 -1.65 17.11 -5.43
C HIS A 64 -2.39 16.14 -4.52
N LEU A 65 -2.95 16.61 -3.41
CA LEU A 65 -3.73 15.76 -2.52
C LEU A 65 -5.05 15.29 -3.15
N ARG A 66 -5.73 16.16 -3.91
CA ARG A 66 -6.92 15.77 -4.68
C ARG A 66 -6.58 14.74 -5.75
N ARG A 67 -5.44 14.90 -6.44
CA ARG A 67 -4.95 13.93 -7.42
C ARG A 67 -4.71 12.57 -6.77
N ILE A 68 -4.02 12.51 -5.63
CA ILE A 68 -3.77 11.25 -4.89
C ILE A 68 -5.09 10.58 -4.50
N ARG A 69 -6.07 11.35 -4.01
CA ARG A 69 -7.43 10.85 -3.74
C ARG A 69 -8.07 10.23 -4.97
N GLN A 70 -8.02 10.94 -6.10
CA GLN A 70 -8.60 10.45 -7.35
C GLN A 70 -7.91 9.16 -7.83
N VAL A 71 -6.58 9.09 -7.74
CA VAL A 71 -5.83 7.89 -8.13
C VAL A 71 -6.23 6.71 -7.25
N ILE A 72 -6.28 6.85 -5.93
CA ILE A 72 -6.66 5.75 -5.04
C ILE A 72 -8.10 5.30 -5.32
N ALA A 73 -9.05 6.24 -5.43
CA ALA A 73 -10.45 5.94 -5.68
C ALA A 73 -10.68 5.22 -7.02
N ASN A 74 -10.00 5.65 -8.08
CA ASN A 74 -10.19 5.07 -9.42
C ASN A 74 -9.48 3.73 -9.61
N ASN A 75 -8.45 3.44 -8.80
CA ASN A 75 -7.56 2.31 -9.02
C ASN A 75 -7.64 1.23 -7.93
N THR A 76 -8.64 1.31 -7.04
CA THR A 76 -8.91 0.29 -6.01
C THR A 76 -10.38 -0.11 -5.98
N ALA A 77 -10.66 -1.39 -5.74
CA ALA A 77 -12.02 -1.91 -5.65
C ALA A 77 -12.14 -2.99 -4.55
N PRO A 78 -13.01 -2.83 -3.53
CA PRO A 78 -13.75 -1.61 -3.18
C PRO A 78 -12.81 -0.41 -2.93
N PRO A 79 -13.29 0.84 -2.89
CA PRO A 79 -12.46 1.98 -2.52
C PRO A 79 -11.80 1.77 -1.15
N VAL A 80 -10.50 2.05 -1.05
CA VAL A 80 -9.76 1.89 0.22
C VAL A 80 -9.96 3.12 1.11
N PRO A 81 -10.44 2.97 2.37
CA PRO A 81 -10.45 4.07 3.33
C PRO A 81 -9.04 4.39 3.81
N TYR A 82 -8.71 5.68 3.94
CA TYR A 82 -7.44 6.14 4.49
C TYR A 82 -7.54 7.58 4.99
N GLU A 83 -6.61 7.98 5.86
CA GLU A 83 -6.45 9.34 6.36
C GLU A 83 -5.12 9.94 5.87
N PRO A 84 -5.14 11.06 5.14
CA PRO A 84 -3.93 11.75 4.73
C PRO A 84 -3.43 12.68 5.85
N ILE A 85 -2.16 12.53 6.24
CA ILE A 85 -1.47 13.35 7.23
C ILE A 85 -0.30 14.05 6.53
N ARG A 86 -0.35 15.39 6.48
CA ARG A 86 0.72 16.23 5.91
C ARG A 86 1.83 16.39 6.95
N ALA A 87 3.08 16.17 6.55
CA ALA A 87 4.26 16.44 7.36
C ALA A 87 5.15 17.43 6.58
N PRO A 88 4.89 18.75 6.70
CA PRO A 88 5.63 19.77 5.97
C PRO A 88 7.10 19.83 6.37
N ASP A 89 7.94 20.26 5.44
CA ASP A 89 9.30 20.68 5.74
C ASP A 89 9.25 21.89 6.71
N PRO A 90 10.03 21.90 7.81
CA PRO A 90 10.13 23.04 8.71
C PRO A 90 10.50 24.36 8.03
N ASP A 91 11.29 24.29 6.95
CA ASP A 91 11.81 25.44 6.21
C ASP A 91 10.92 25.80 5.00
N ASP A 92 10.06 24.89 4.54
CA ASP A 92 9.09 25.12 3.46
C ASP A 92 7.78 24.34 3.66
N ALA A 93 6.75 25.04 4.14
CA ALA A 93 5.44 24.44 4.42
C ALA A 93 4.68 23.93 3.18
N THR A 94 5.13 24.29 1.97
CA THR A 94 4.50 23.83 0.71
C THR A 94 5.01 22.47 0.25
N HIS A 95 6.15 22.02 0.79
CA HIS A 95 6.78 20.75 0.48
C HIS A 95 6.91 19.88 1.74
N GLY A 96 7.21 18.60 1.54
CA GLY A 96 7.57 17.69 2.62
C GLY A 96 7.15 16.25 2.34
N ILE A 97 6.66 15.57 3.37
CA ILE A 97 6.27 14.16 3.32
C ILE A 97 4.75 14.04 3.48
N LEU A 98 4.14 13.13 2.71
CA LEU A 98 2.74 12.77 2.89
C LEU A 98 2.62 11.35 3.45
N LEU A 99 1.90 11.24 4.56
CA LEU A 99 1.60 9.97 5.21
C LEU A 99 0.16 9.59 4.90
N LEU A 100 -0.08 8.36 4.45
CA LEU A 100 -1.43 7.80 4.36
C LEU A 100 -1.58 6.75 5.45
N ALA A 101 -2.37 7.07 6.49
CA ALA A 101 -2.76 6.11 7.50
C ALA A 101 -3.90 5.25 6.95
N VAL A 102 -3.61 3.98 6.70
CA VAL A 102 -4.56 3.03 6.12
C VAL A 102 -4.95 2.03 7.20
N PRO A 103 -6.18 2.07 7.73
CA PRO A 103 -6.64 1.07 8.70
C PRO A 103 -6.79 -0.31 8.04
N ARG A 104 -6.87 -1.36 8.87
CA ARG A 104 -7.38 -2.65 8.37
C ARG A 104 -8.83 -2.44 7.94
N SER A 105 -9.12 -2.79 6.68
CA SER A 105 -10.46 -2.59 6.14
C SER A 105 -11.38 -3.77 6.47
N PRO A 106 -12.62 -3.52 6.93
CA PRO A 106 -13.66 -4.55 7.04
C PRO A 106 -14.20 -5.00 5.66
N GLN A 107 -13.97 -4.20 4.61
CA GLN A 107 -14.39 -4.49 3.23
C GLN A 107 -13.31 -5.24 2.43
N ALA A 108 -12.24 -5.68 3.09
CA ALA A 108 -11.23 -6.51 2.44
C ALA A 108 -11.86 -7.81 1.88
N PRO A 109 -11.43 -8.30 0.71
CA PRO A 109 -10.23 -7.88 0.00
C PRO A 109 -10.43 -6.73 -1.00
N HIS A 110 -9.47 -5.81 -1.03
CA HIS A 110 -9.33 -4.75 -2.03
C HIS A 110 -8.41 -5.20 -3.16
N ALA A 111 -8.89 -5.07 -4.39
CA ALA A 111 -8.13 -5.28 -5.62
C ALA A 111 -7.48 -3.98 -6.11
N VAL A 112 -6.40 -4.13 -6.88
CA VAL A 112 -5.82 -3.09 -7.72
C VAL A 112 -6.44 -3.17 -9.11
N THR A 113 -7.01 -2.06 -9.59
CA THR A 113 -7.66 -1.93 -10.90
C THR A 113 -6.90 -1.02 -11.87
N ALA A 114 -5.77 -0.43 -11.44
CA ALA A 114 -4.88 0.32 -12.33
C ALA A 114 -4.45 -0.51 -13.54
N THR A 115 -4.10 0.15 -14.64
CA THR A 115 -3.44 -0.50 -15.78
C THR A 115 -2.18 -1.22 -15.30
N PRO A 116 -2.01 -2.52 -15.62
CA PRO A 116 -0.82 -3.27 -15.23
C PRO A 116 0.40 -2.78 -16.02
N THR A 117 1.50 -2.46 -15.34
CA THR A 117 2.80 -2.17 -15.98
C THR A 117 3.53 -3.40 -16.50
N LYS A 118 3.10 -4.59 -16.08
CA LYS A 118 3.56 -5.87 -16.60
C LYS A 118 2.34 -6.70 -16.97
N ASP A 119 2.37 -7.33 -18.13
CA ASP A 119 1.27 -8.17 -18.61
C ASP A 119 0.76 -9.11 -17.51
N SER A 120 -0.53 -8.97 -17.22
CA SER A 120 -1.23 -9.77 -16.23
C SER A 120 -2.54 -10.23 -16.85
N LYS A 121 -2.82 -11.54 -16.74
CA LYS A 121 -4.08 -12.13 -17.21
C LYS A 121 -5.25 -11.82 -16.27
N ASP A 122 -4.98 -11.33 -15.06
CA ASP A 122 -5.98 -11.07 -14.03
C ASP A 122 -6.46 -9.62 -14.09
N VAL A 123 -7.77 -9.42 -14.32
CA VAL A 123 -8.40 -8.09 -14.32
C VAL A 123 -8.42 -7.48 -12.92
N LEU A 124 -8.62 -8.30 -11.88
CA LEU A 124 -8.59 -7.89 -10.47
C LEU A 124 -7.35 -8.46 -9.79
N ARG A 125 -6.45 -7.58 -9.37
CA ARG A 125 -5.14 -7.97 -8.85
C ARG A 125 -5.06 -7.68 -7.36
N TYR A 126 -5.19 -8.71 -6.56
CA TYR A 126 -5.16 -8.60 -5.10
C TYR A 126 -3.71 -8.67 -4.61
N PRO A 127 -3.14 -7.58 -4.05
CA PRO A 127 -1.79 -7.62 -3.51
C PRO A 127 -1.77 -8.57 -2.31
N GLY A 128 -1.00 -9.65 -2.45
CA GLY A 128 -1.00 -10.74 -1.48
C GLY A 128 -0.05 -10.54 -0.30
N VAL A 129 -0.21 -11.42 0.69
CA VAL A 129 0.62 -11.51 1.89
C VAL A 129 2.10 -11.66 1.49
N ARG A 130 2.97 -10.84 2.08
CA ARG A 130 4.40 -11.18 2.15
C ARG A 130 4.54 -12.35 3.13
N GLU A 131 4.68 -13.56 2.62
CA GLU A 131 5.07 -14.69 3.46
C GLU A 131 6.52 -14.46 3.92
N ALA A 132 6.70 -14.27 5.23
CA ALA A 132 8.03 -14.21 5.81
C ALA A 132 8.65 -15.61 5.74
N ARG A 133 9.77 -15.74 5.02
CA ARG A 133 10.58 -16.96 5.00
C ARG A 133 11.87 -16.70 5.81
N PRO A 134 12.53 -17.76 6.29
CA PRO A 134 13.81 -17.64 6.99
C PRO A 134 14.89 -16.88 6.19
N ASN A 135 14.82 -16.85 4.85
CA ASN A 135 15.83 -16.21 3.98
C ASN A 135 15.25 -15.17 3.00
N GLY A 136 14.20 -14.43 3.39
CA GLY A 136 13.67 -13.30 2.63
C GLY A 136 12.14 -13.26 2.53
N SER A 137 11.61 -12.35 1.70
CA SER A 137 10.17 -12.25 1.42
C SER A 137 9.90 -12.35 -0.08
N ARG A 138 9.06 -13.30 -0.53
CA ARG A 138 8.49 -13.26 -1.88
C ARG A 138 7.18 -12.48 -1.86
N LYS A 139 6.96 -11.63 -2.86
CA LYS A 139 5.64 -11.07 -3.16
C LYS A 139 4.89 -12.11 -3.99
N ARG A 140 3.82 -12.70 -3.45
CA ARG A 140 2.90 -13.55 -4.22
C ARG A 140 1.57 -12.80 -4.37
N TRP A 141 1.07 -12.71 -5.59
CA TRP A 141 -0.27 -12.19 -5.86
C TRP A 141 -1.32 -13.16 -5.29
N TRP A 142 -2.38 -12.63 -4.68
CA TRP A 142 -3.50 -13.47 -4.22
C TRP A 142 -4.27 -13.98 -5.43
N GLN A 143 -4.50 -15.29 -5.49
CA GLN A 143 -5.22 -15.95 -6.59
C GLN A 143 -6.58 -16.43 -6.06
N PRO A 144 -7.69 -15.79 -6.47
CA PRO A 144 -9.02 -16.11 -5.93
C PRO A 144 -9.45 -17.56 -6.21
N ALA A 145 -8.99 -18.16 -7.31
CA ALA A 145 -9.33 -19.54 -7.68
C ALA A 145 -8.80 -20.62 -6.71
N ILE A 146 -7.77 -20.34 -5.90
CA ILE A 146 -7.15 -21.32 -5.00
C ILE A 146 -7.62 -21.14 -3.53
N GLU A 147 -7.80 -19.89 -3.08
CA GLU A 147 -8.08 -19.60 -1.66
C GLU A 147 -9.57 -19.53 -1.30
N LEU A 148 -10.49 -19.42 -2.28
CA LEU A 148 -11.94 -19.56 -2.01
C LEU A 148 -12.39 -21.02 -1.81
N ALA A 149 -11.56 -21.98 -2.22
CA ALA A 149 -11.83 -23.42 -2.11
C ALA A 149 -11.17 -24.09 -0.89
N THR A 150 -10.35 -23.37 -0.11
CA THR A 150 -9.75 -23.90 1.12
C THR A 150 -10.34 -23.19 2.33
N PRO A 151 -11.18 -23.86 3.15
CA PRO A 151 -11.56 -23.31 4.43
C PRO A 151 -10.27 -23.17 5.27
N ARG A 152 -9.98 -21.96 5.75
CA ARG A 152 -8.98 -21.74 6.81
C ARG A 152 -9.53 -22.32 8.12
N GLN A 153 -9.67 -23.64 8.22
CA GLN A 153 -9.72 -24.32 9.51
C GLN A 153 -8.30 -24.33 10.06
N ARG A 154 -8.00 -23.39 10.96
CA ARG A 154 -6.92 -23.57 11.93
C ARG A 154 -7.54 -24.08 13.22
N LEU A 155 -7.53 -25.40 13.32
CA LEU A 155 -7.41 -26.21 14.54
C LEU A 155 -7.26 -25.37 15.83
N VAL A 156 -8.35 -25.23 16.56
CA VAL A 156 -8.30 -25.03 18.01
C VAL A 156 -8.17 -26.44 18.58
N MET A 157 -6.96 -26.81 18.98
CA MET A 157 -6.73 -27.96 19.85
C MET A 157 -5.69 -27.55 20.87
N SER A 158 -6.15 -27.40 22.11
CA SER A 158 -5.43 -27.75 23.34
C SER A 158 -6.50 -27.76 24.44
N ASP A 159 -6.90 -28.97 24.84
CA ASP A 159 -7.09 -29.24 26.27
C ASP A 159 -5.72 -29.15 26.96
#